data_AF-A0A9Q8QFB0-F1
#
_entry.id   AF-A0A9Q8QFB0-F1
#
_cell.length_a   1.000
_cell.length_b   1.000
_cell.length_c   1.000
_cell.angle_alpha   90.00
_cell.angle_beta   90.00
_cell.angle_gamma   90.00
#
_symmetry.space_group_name_H-M   'P 1'
#
loop_
_entity.id
_entity.type
_entity.pdbx_description
1 polymer ?
#
loop_
_entity_poly.entity_id
_entity_poly.type
_entity_poly.pdbx_seq_one_letter_code
_entity_poly.pdbx_strand_id
1 'polypeptide(L)'
;MYWDVEVSCGKFQVLNGTIQEVYAEALRLNPGFSLRHKPAPRGLNQKRSDVRCGNWPLANKGRIQEGINYLRTAPAAPRNGPGPGNCGRVSCSHNSAIWWCNDNTVAKTLDSWNWVADSAQHIVNNCAARASHVSGQNFEAGNWNTIVRQDWC
;
A
#
# COMPACT_ATOMS: atom_id res chain seq x y z
N MET A 1 -15.24 11.69 -9.87
CA MET A 1 -14.45 10.49 -9.50
C MET A 1 -15.40 9.47 -8.91
N TYR A 2 -15.23 8.18 -9.22
CA TYR A 2 -16.08 7.09 -8.72
C TYR A 2 -15.31 6.27 -7.70
N TRP A 3 -15.99 5.87 -6.63
CA TRP A 3 -15.42 5.18 -5.48
C TRP A 3 -16.20 3.91 -5.23
N ASP A 4 -15.49 2.80 -5.08
CA ASP A 4 -16.10 1.53 -4.71
C ASP A 4 -15.94 1.36 -3.20
N VAL A 5 -17.03 1.50 -2.45
CA VAL A 5 -17.04 1.61 -0.99
C VAL A 5 -17.83 0.46 -0.39
N GLU A 6 -17.18 -0.30 0.50
CA GLU A 6 -17.87 -1.30 1.32
C GLU A 6 -18.66 -0.61 2.43
N VAL A 7 -19.94 -0.32 2.19
CA VAL A 7 -20.78 0.40 3.14
C VAL A 7 -21.22 -0.47 4.32
N SER A 8 -21.21 -1.80 4.18
CA SER A 8 -21.44 -2.77 5.25
C SER A 8 -20.85 -4.13 4.85
N CYS A 9 -20.61 -5.05 5.80
CA CYS A 9 -19.93 -6.33 5.57
C CYS A 9 -20.36 -7.04 4.27
N GLY A 10 -19.45 -7.09 3.30
CA GLY A 10 -19.62 -7.70 1.98
C GLY A 10 -20.48 -6.92 0.98
N LYS A 11 -20.95 -5.72 1.31
CA LYS A 11 -21.82 -4.89 0.45
C LYS A 11 -21.08 -3.66 -0.04
N PHE A 12 -20.80 -3.67 -1.33
CA PHE A 12 -20.13 -2.59 -2.04
C PHE A 12 -21.15 -1.66 -2.73
N GLN A 13 -20.87 -0.37 -2.69
CA GLN A 13 -21.61 0.66 -3.40
C GLN A 13 -20.65 1.55 -4.17
N VAL A 14 -21.01 1.85 -5.42
CA VAL A 14 -20.29 2.81 -6.24
C VAL A 14 -20.83 4.20 -5.92
N LEU A 15 -20.04 5.00 -5.22
CA LEU A 15 -20.36 6.36 -4.84
C LEU A 15 -19.57 7.36 -5.70
N ASN A 16 -20.21 8.46 -6.09
CA ASN A 16 -19.58 9.52 -6.86
C ASN A 16 -19.40 10.78 -6.00
N GLY A 17 -18.29 11.49 -6.22
CA GLY A 17 -18.03 12.77 -5.56
C GLY A 17 -16.61 12.90 -5.00
N THR A 18 -16.44 13.92 -4.19
CA THR A 18 -15.28 14.16 -3.34
C THR A 18 -15.26 13.15 -2.18
N ILE A 19 -14.10 13.02 -1.51
CA ILE A 19 -13.95 12.09 -0.39
C ILE A 19 -14.91 12.41 0.78
N GLN A 20 -15.21 13.69 0.99
CA GLN A 20 -16.13 14.15 2.04
C GLN A 20 -17.57 13.76 1.71
N GLU A 21 -17.98 13.93 0.45
CA GLU A 21 -19.31 13.54 -0.04
C GLU A 21 -19.50 12.03 0.01
N VAL A 22 -18.49 11.26 -0.42
CA VAL A 22 -18.53 9.79 -0.36
C VAL A 22 -18.57 9.28 1.08
N TYR A 23 -17.82 9.91 2.00
CA TYR A 23 -17.86 9.56 3.42
C TYR A 23 -19.22 9.88 4.05
N ALA A 24 -19.79 11.05 3.73
CA ALA A 24 -21.12 11.43 4.19
C ALA A 24 -22.20 10.47 3.66
N GLU A 25 -22.13 10.08 2.40
CA GLU A 25 -23.09 9.14 1.81
C GLU A 25 -22.93 7.73 2.38
N ALA A 26 -21.70 7.27 2.64
CA ALA A 26 -21.44 6.00 3.30
C ALA A 26 -22.00 5.95 4.73
N LEU A 27 -21.86 7.04 5.51
CA LEU A 27 -22.48 7.17 6.84
C LEU A 27 -24.02 7.23 6.78
N ARG A 28 -24.58 7.83 5.73
CA ARG A 28 -26.04 7.87 5.51
C ARG A 28 -26.59 6.47 5.22
N LEU A 29 -25.85 5.67 4.46
CA LEU A 29 -26.21 4.29 4.10
C LEU A 29 -26.00 3.31 5.26
N ASN A 30 -24.98 3.54 6.09
CA ASN A 30 -24.73 2.77 7.30
C ASN A 30 -24.19 3.70 8.40
N PRO A 31 -25.02 4.07 9.41
CA PRO A 31 -24.58 4.92 10.52
C PRO A 31 -23.42 4.35 11.35
N GLY A 32 -23.18 3.04 11.27
CA GLY A 32 -22.04 2.34 11.87
C GLY A 32 -20.82 2.23 10.94
N PHE A 33 -20.86 2.85 9.76
CA PHE A 33 -19.75 2.88 8.82
C PHE A 33 -18.53 3.54 9.46
N SER A 34 -17.39 2.88 9.36
CA SER A 34 -16.12 3.39 9.84
C SER A 34 -15.05 3.10 8.80
N LEU A 35 -14.26 4.12 8.46
CA LEU A 35 -13.03 3.94 7.70
C LEU A 35 -12.00 3.07 8.44
N ARG A 36 -12.21 2.85 9.75
CA ARG A 36 -11.41 1.90 10.53
C ARG A 36 -11.93 0.49 10.29
N HIS A 37 -11.55 -0.11 9.18
CA HIS A 37 -11.40 -1.56 9.21
C HIS A 37 -10.29 -1.90 10.21
N LYS A 38 -10.65 -2.62 11.27
CA LYS A 38 -9.63 -3.35 12.03
C LYS A 38 -8.93 -4.24 11.00
N PRO A 39 -7.61 -4.10 10.78
CA PRO A 39 -6.92 -4.96 9.84
C PRO A 39 -7.24 -6.40 10.24
N ALA A 40 -7.72 -7.20 9.29
CA ALA A 40 -7.83 -8.63 9.53
C ALA A 40 -6.46 -9.09 10.05
N PRO A 41 -6.39 -9.80 11.19
CA PRO A 41 -5.12 -10.30 11.68
C PRO A 41 -4.47 -11.06 10.53
N ARG A 42 -3.20 -10.74 10.19
CA ARG A 42 -2.41 -11.56 9.27
C ARG A 42 -2.51 -12.99 9.77
N GLY A 43 -3.29 -13.82 9.08
CA GLY A 43 -3.62 -15.16 9.55
C GLY A 43 -2.33 -15.92 9.82
N LEU A 44 -2.25 -16.63 10.95
CA LEU A 44 -1.06 -17.36 11.40
C LEU A 44 -0.54 -18.40 10.38
N ASN A 45 -1.30 -18.66 9.31
CA ASN A 45 -0.99 -19.57 8.21
C ASN A 45 -0.69 -18.88 6.86
N GLN A 46 -0.57 -17.54 6.82
CA GLN A 46 -0.13 -16.86 5.60
C GLN A 46 1.35 -17.18 5.35
N LYS A 47 1.67 -17.64 4.13
CA LYS A 47 3.03 -17.87 3.66
C LYS A 47 3.85 -16.61 3.97
N ARG A 48 5.01 -16.77 4.62
CA ARG A 48 5.91 -15.64 4.91
C ARG A 48 6.16 -14.90 3.60
N SER A 49 6.02 -13.58 3.61
CA SER A 49 6.24 -12.73 2.45
C SER A 49 7.65 -12.95 1.89
N ASP A 50 7.79 -13.06 0.57
CA ASP A 50 9.09 -13.31 -0.09
C ASP A 50 9.80 -11.97 -0.29
N VAL A 51 10.86 -11.72 0.48
CA VAL A 51 11.68 -10.51 0.37
C VAL A 51 12.94 -10.80 -0.45
N ARG A 52 13.11 -10.07 -1.54
CA ARG A 52 14.33 -10.06 -2.35
C ARG A 52 15.09 -8.78 -2.06
N CYS A 53 16.33 -8.90 -1.59
CA CYS A 53 17.20 -7.77 -1.27
C CYS A 53 18.18 -7.47 -2.40
N GLY A 54 18.53 -6.20 -2.59
CA GLY A 54 19.63 -5.81 -3.50
C GLY A 54 19.36 -6.02 -4.99
N ASN A 55 18.11 -6.31 -5.39
CA ASN A 55 17.71 -6.52 -6.79
C ASN A 55 17.40 -5.22 -7.55
N TRP A 56 17.58 -4.07 -6.91
CA TRP A 56 17.37 -2.74 -7.49
C TRP A 56 18.47 -1.75 -7.08
N PRO A 57 18.62 -0.62 -7.80
CA PRO A 57 19.46 0.49 -7.36
C PRO A 57 19.14 0.96 -5.93
N LEU A 58 20.18 1.26 -5.15
CA LEU A 58 20.09 1.56 -3.72
C LEU A 58 19.50 2.96 -3.45
N ALA A 59 18.42 3.00 -2.68
CA ALA A 59 17.82 4.24 -2.16
C ALA A 59 18.39 4.61 -0.78
N ASN A 60 18.32 5.89 -0.42
CA ASN A 60 18.66 6.34 0.93
C ASN A 60 17.62 5.84 1.95
N LYS A 61 18.06 5.08 2.95
CA LYS A 61 17.16 4.46 3.94
C LYS A 61 16.35 5.50 4.74
N GLY A 62 16.95 6.63 5.08
CA GLY A 62 16.27 7.71 5.82
C GLY A 62 15.09 8.28 5.03
N ARG A 63 15.28 8.51 3.73
CA ARG A 63 14.21 8.99 2.83
C ARG A 63 13.11 7.97 2.60
N ILE A 64 13.46 6.68 2.53
CA ILE A 64 12.47 5.60 2.51
C ILE A 64 11.68 5.57 3.83
N GLN A 65 12.32 5.75 4.98
CA GLN A 65 11.64 5.80 6.27
C GLN A 65 10.67 6.99 6.37
N GLU A 66 11.06 8.16 5.85
CA GLU A 66 10.16 9.32 5.72
C GLU A 66 8.95 8.99 4.84
N GLY A 67 9.17 8.34 3.69
CA GLY A 67 8.11 7.88 2.79
C GLY A 67 7.15 6.87 3.44
N ILE A 68 7.69 5.93 4.22
CA ILE A 68 6.89 4.98 5.03
C ILE A 68 6.00 5.75 6.02
N ASN A 69 6.58 6.71 6.76
CA ASN A 69 5.83 7.49 7.74
C ASN A 69 4.74 8.35 7.09
N TYR A 70 5.02 8.93 5.92
CA TYR A 70 4.02 9.63 5.11
C TYR A 70 2.83 8.72 4.75
N LEU A 71 3.10 7.50 4.25
CA LEU A 71 2.05 6.53 3.90
C LEU A 71 1.19 6.14 5.12
N ARG A 72 1.76 6.06 6.33
CA ARG A 72 0.98 5.78 7.56
C ARG A 72 -0.03 6.87 7.90
N THR A 73 0.24 8.10 7.50
CA THR A 73 -0.65 9.25 7.72
C THR A 73 -1.58 9.54 6.54
N ALA A 74 -1.36 8.90 5.39
CA ALA A 74 -2.10 9.18 4.19
C ALA A 74 -3.56 8.74 4.34
N PRO A 75 -4.53 9.62 4.03
CA PRO A 75 -5.94 9.25 4.06
C PRO A 75 -6.28 8.30 2.89
N ALA A 76 -7.36 7.55 3.08
CA ALA A 76 -7.96 6.63 2.11
C ALA A 76 -7.23 5.30 1.85
N ALA A 77 -7.98 4.39 1.24
CA ALA A 77 -7.56 3.09 0.75
C ALA A 77 -6.93 3.24 -0.66
N PRO A 78 -5.71 2.74 -0.89
CA PRO A 78 -5.11 2.83 -2.21
C PRO A 78 -5.74 1.83 -3.18
N ARG A 79 -5.98 2.26 -4.42
CA ARG A 79 -6.46 1.41 -5.52
C ARG A 79 -5.49 1.48 -6.69
N ASN A 80 -5.18 0.34 -7.28
CA ASN A 80 -4.35 0.23 -8.47
C ASN A 80 -5.04 -0.63 -9.53
N GLY A 81 -4.82 -0.29 -10.79
CA GLY A 81 -5.40 -1.00 -11.94
C GLY A 81 -4.91 -2.45 -12.06
N PRO A 82 -5.53 -3.27 -12.91
CA PRO A 82 -5.11 -4.64 -13.16
C PRO A 82 -3.67 -4.71 -13.66
N GLY A 83 -2.96 -5.75 -13.25
CA GLY A 83 -1.62 -6.12 -13.71
C GLY A 83 -1.64 -7.23 -14.78
N PRO A 84 -0.59 -8.07 -14.85
CA PRO A 84 0.54 -8.16 -13.90
C PRO A 84 1.53 -6.99 -14.02
N GLY A 85 2.29 -6.70 -12.95
CA GLY A 85 3.35 -5.70 -12.98
C GLY A 85 2.87 -4.26 -13.11
N ASN A 86 1.59 -3.97 -12.85
CA ASN A 86 1.10 -2.60 -12.88
C ASN A 86 1.55 -1.88 -11.60
N CYS A 87 2.60 -1.06 -11.71
CA CYS A 87 3.27 -0.43 -10.58
C CYS A 87 3.04 1.08 -10.55
N GLY A 88 2.63 1.61 -9.40
CA GLY A 88 2.55 3.04 -9.14
C GLY A 88 3.62 3.49 -8.13
N ARG A 89 4.27 4.63 -8.38
CA ARG A 89 5.16 5.26 -7.42
C ARG A 89 4.33 5.99 -6.36
N VAL A 90 4.40 5.52 -5.12
CA VAL A 90 3.54 5.99 -4.02
C VAL A 90 4.25 6.94 -3.07
N SER A 91 5.58 6.97 -3.12
CA SER A 91 6.41 7.95 -2.42
C SER A 91 7.74 8.11 -3.17
N CYS A 92 8.28 9.32 -3.20
CA CYS A 92 9.59 9.61 -3.79
C CYS A 92 10.18 10.87 -3.12
N SER A 93 11.41 10.78 -2.63
CA SER A 93 12.12 11.93 -2.04
C SER A 93 13.63 11.74 -2.20
N HIS A 94 14.35 12.77 -2.68
CA HIS A 94 15.80 12.71 -2.94
C HIS A 94 16.22 11.41 -3.65
N ASN A 95 15.60 11.14 -4.79
CA ASN A 95 15.79 9.94 -5.61
C ASN A 95 15.53 8.60 -4.91
N SER A 96 14.79 8.58 -3.81
CA SER A 96 14.48 7.38 -3.03
C SER A 96 12.98 7.11 -3.08
N ALA A 97 12.59 6.02 -3.74
CA ALA A 97 11.18 5.77 -4.06
C ALA A 97 10.64 4.47 -3.45
N ILE A 98 9.35 4.52 -3.11
CA ILE A 98 8.52 3.37 -2.75
C ILE A 98 7.50 3.19 -3.87
N TRP A 99 7.40 1.97 -4.36
CA TRP A 99 6.46 1.57 -5.40
C TRP A 99 5.51 0.50 -4.88
N TRP A 100 4.26 0.55 -5.33
CA TRP A 100 3.25 -0.48 -5.10
C TRP A 100 2.83 -1.09 -6.43
N CYS A 101 2.94 -2.40 -6.56
CA CYS A 101 2.60 -3.15 -7.76
C CYS A 101 1.42 -4.08 -7.51
N ASN A 102 0.48 -4.10 -8.46
CA ASN A 102 -0.57 -5.11 -8.51
C ASN A 102 -0.22 -6.16 -9.58
N ASP A 103 -0.15 -7.42 -9.16
CA ASP A 103 0.10 -8.56 -10.04
C ASP A 103 -1.17 -9.38 -10.34
N ASN A 104 -2.33 -8.97 -9.80
CA ASN A 104 -3.60 -9.58 -10.16
C ASN A 104 -4.05 -9.13 -11.54
N THR A 105 -4.79 -9.98 -12.25
CA THR A 105 -5.46 -9.62 -13.52
C THR A 105 -6.64 -8.68 -13.34
N VAL A 106 -6.99 -8.33 -12.10
CA VAL A 106 -8.07 -7.42 -11.72
C VAL A 106 -7.53 -6.25 -10.91
N ALA A 107 -8.27 -5.12 -10.91
CA ALA A 107 -7.93 -3.99 -10.06
C ALA A 107 -7.89 -4.41 -8.59
N LYS A 108 -6.95 -3.84 -7.83
CA LYS A 108 -6.77 -4.15 -6.42
C LYS A 108 -6.89 -2.90 -5.58
N THR A 109 -7.69 -3.00 -4.53
CA THR A 109 -7.79 -2.02 -3.45
C THR A 109 -7.19 -2.65 -2.19
N LEU A 110 -6.42 -1.89 -1.42
CA LEU A 110 -6.00 -2.28 -0.06
C LEU A 110 -6.81 -1.46 0.95
N ASP A 111 -7.02 -2.00 2.15
CA ASP A 111 -7.83 -1.30 3.17
C ASP A 111 -7.21 0.03 3.62
N SER A 112 -5.89 0.16 3.53
CA SER A 112 -5.13 1.31 4.01
C SER A 112 -3.73 1.33 3.41
N TRP A 113 -3.15 2.53 3.28
CA TRP A 113 -1.73 2.72 2.99
C TRP A 113 -0.79 2.05 4.00
N ASN A 114 -1.26 1.72 5.20
CA ASN A 114 -0.49 0.95 6.19
C ASN A 114 -0.01 -0.40 5.65
N TRP A 115 -0.74 -1.05 4.74
CA TRP A 115 -0.30 -2.30 4.12
C TRP A 115 0.99 -2.11 3.31
N VAL A 116 1.05 -1.06 2.48
CA VAL A 116 2.25 -0.74 1.69
C VAL A 116 3.38 -0.25 2.61
N ALA A 117 3.06 0.55 3.62
CA ALA A 117 4.03 1.03 4.60
C ALA A 117 4.68 -0.12 5.40
N ASP A 118 3.89 -1.09 5.84
CA ASP A 118 4.38 -2.27 6.56
C ASP A 118 5.23 -3.17 5.65
N SER A 119 4.82 -3.36 4.39
CA SER A 119 5.59 -4.11 3.39
C SER A 119 6.95 -3.43 3.09
N ALA A 120 6.96 -2.11 2.89
CA ALA A 120 8.19 -1.33 2.72
C ALA A 120 9.08 -1.38 3.98
N GLN A 121 8.50 -1.28 5.17
CA GLN A 121 9.25 -1.44 6.42
C GLN A 121 9.86 -2.84 6.55
N HIS A 122 9.15 -3.87 6.09
CA HIS A 122 9.67 -5.23 6.07
C HIS A 122 10.90 -5.35 5.18
N ILE A 123 10.92 -4.69 4.01
CA ILE A 123 12.11 -4.57 3.15
C ILE A 123 13.26 -3.88 3.90
N VAL A 124 13.01 -2.74 4.54
CA VAL A 124 14.02 -2.00 5.31
C VAL A 124 14.64 -2.88 6.40
N ASN A 125 13.81 -3.59 7.16
CA ASN A 125 14.24 -4.41 8.29
C ASN A 125 15.07 -5.61 7.85
N ASN A 126 14.72 -6.26 6.72
CA ASN A 126 15.45 -7.45 6.25
C ASN A 126 16.67 -7.11 5.40
N CYS A 127 16.57 -6.09 4.55
CA CYS A 127 17.60 -5.78 3.55
C CYS A 127 18.61 -4.72 3.99
N ALA A 128 18.32 -3.94 5.04
CA ALA A 128 19.16 -2.81 5.46
C ALA A 128 19.17 -2.58 6.99
N ALA A 129 19.05 -3.63 7.79
CA ALA A 129 19.06 -3.56 9.26
C ALA A 129 20.19 -2.68 9.82
N ARG A 130 21.39 -2.76 9.23
CA ARG A 130 22.59 -2.01 9.64
C ARG A 130 23.17 -1.10 8.54
N ALA A 131 22.50 -0.98 7.39
CA ALA A 131 23.00 -0.20 6.25
C ALA A 131 22.29 1.16 6.15
N SER A 132 22.95 2.17 5.57
CA SER A 132 22.36 3.51 5.33
C SER A 132 21.55 3.58 4.03
N HIS A 133 21.71 2.58 3.16
CA HIS A 133 21.01 2.46 1.89
C HIS A 133 20.27 1.13 1.82
N VAL A 134 19.18 1.10 1.06
CA VAL A 134 18.29 -0.05 0.96
C VAL A 134 17.79 -0.20 -0.47
N SER A 135 17.67 -1.43 -0.92
CA SER A 135 16.80 -1.77 -2.03
C SER A 135 16.24 -3.16 -1.82
N GLY A 136 15.05 -3.39 -2.35
CA GLY A 136 14.43 -4.69 -2.30
C GLY A 136 13.01 -4.70 -2.81
N GLN A 137 12.45 -5.90 -2.87
CA GLN A 137 11.08 -6.15 -3.28
C GLN A 137 10.46 -7.19 -2.37
N ASN A 138 9.30 -6.89 -1.82
CA ASN A 138 8.55 -7.80 -0.94
C ASN A 138 7.26 -8.24 -1.63
N PHE A 139 7.09 -9.53 -1.84
CA PHE A 139 5.88 -10.13 -2.41
C PHE A 139 4.92 -10.53 -1.31
N GLU A 140 3.71 -9.97 -1.37
CA GLU A 140 2.69 -10.12 -0.36
C GLU A 140 1.61 -11.12 -0.80
N ALA A 141 0.90 -11.68 0.18
CA ALA A 141 -0.25 -12.52 -0.11
C ALA A 141 -1.31 -11.72 -0.89
N GLY A 142 -1.90 -12.36 -1.91
CA GLY A 142 -2.88 -11.73 -2.78
C GLY A 142 -2.30 -10.99 -3.99
N ASN A 143 -1.17 -11.49 -4.53
CA ASN A 143 -0.54 -11.09 -5.79
C ASN A 143 -0.34 -9.56 -5.92
N TRP A 144 0.35 -8.99 -4.95
CA TRP A 144 0.83 -7.62 -5.03
C TRP A 144 2.19 -7.55 -4.35
N ASN A 145 2.96 -6.52 -4.65
CA ASN A 145 4.29 -6.37 -4.09
C ASN A 145 4.66 -4.91 -3.87
N THR A 146 5.67 -4.70 -3.04
CA THR A 146 6.26 -3.39 -2.80
C THR A 146 7.71 -3.41 -3.26
N ILE A 147 8.15 -2.34 -3.92
CA ILE A 147 9.55 -2.16 -4.32
C ILE A 147 10.09 -0.90 -3.65
N VAL A 148 11.27 -1.04 -3.03
CA VAL A 148 12.09 0.08 -2.55
C VAL A 148 13.32 0.15 -3.44
N ARG A 149 13.50 1.28 -4.12
CA ARG A 149 14.64 1.50 -5.02
C ARG A 149 14.94 2.97 -5.22
N GLN A 150 16.15 3.25 -5.68
CA GLN A 150 16.46 4.55 -6.25
C GLN A 150 15.61 4.77 -7.50
N ASP A 151 15.03 5.96 -7.62
CA ASP A 151 14.29 6.39 -8.80
C ASP A 151 14.24 7.91 -8.82
N TRP A 152 14.27 8.53 -10.00
CA TRP A 152 14.35 9.99 -10.09
C TRP A 152 13.02 10.65 -9.72
N CYS A 153 13.11 11.59 -8.79
CA CYS A 153 12.10 12.60 -8.46
C CYS A 153 12.78 13.98 -8.58
#